data_AF-A0ABD8A8U7-F1
#
_entry.id   AF-A0ABD8A8U7-F1
#
_cell.length_a   1.000
_cell.length_b   1.000
_cell.length_c   1.000
_cell.angle_alpha   90.00
_cell.angle_beta   90.00
_cell.angle_gamma   90.00
#
_symmetry.space_group_name_H-M   'P 1'
#
loop_
_entity.id
_entity.type
_entity.pdbx_description
1 polymer ?
#
loop_
_entity_poly.entity_id
_entity_poly.type
_entity_poly.pdbx_seq_one_letter_code
_entity_poly.pdbx_strand_id
1 'polypeptide(L)'
;MPHFDLFFKTEELRRRLEPHLRLIPSFFEFTIRTGTPEVRYFDQKDPMWKGFPFPVPEKTVYVFDDAIPARALGGGMDKRASIRVTRDDHDDEAIALRIWHEVLHAIGQPADDMAKRAGEWQSVSDRLMWTAWQSLSRSVDVPFWHRKFYEWLTERAAEGQA
;
A
#
# COMPACT_ATOMS: atom_id res chain seq x y z
N MET A 1 -9.27 -5.88 15.06
CA MET A 1 -8.78 -5.82 13.67
C MET A 1 -8.83 -4.37 13.21
N PRO A 2 -7.83 -3.87 12.48
CA PRO A 2 -7.83 -2.50 12.00
C PRO A 2 -8.95 -2.29 10.98
N HIS A 3 -9.83 -1.32 11.26
CA HIS A 3 -10.93 -0.93 10.39
C HIS A 3 -10.65 0.45 9.80
N PHE A 4 -10.83 0.61 8.50
CA PHE A 4 -10.62 1.86 7.77
C PHE A 4 -11.82 2.26 6.92
N ASP A 5 -12.12 3.55 6.88
CA ASP A 5 -12.92 4.12 5.79
C ASP A 5 -12.02 4.30 4.56
N LEU A 6 -12.26 3.51 3.50
CA LEU A 6 -11.51 3.55 2.25
C LEU A 6 -12.27 4.39 1.22
N PHE A 7 -11.78 5.60 0.98
CA PHE A 7 -12.32 6.52 0.01
C PHE A 7 -11.63 6.34 -1.34
N PHE A 8 -12.41 6.06 -2.36
CA PHE A 8 -12.01 6.28 -3.76
C PHE A 8 -12.52 7.64 -4.20
N LYS A 9 -11.63 8.50 -4.73
CA LYS A 9 -11.98 9.87 -5.11
C LYS A 9 -13.20 9.92 -6.05
N THR A 10 -13.25 9.02 -7.02
CA THR A 10 -14.29 8.93 -8.05
C THR A 10 -14.92 7.55 -8.08
N GLU A 11 -16.13 7.48 -8.64
CA GLU A 11 -16.85 6.21 -8.80
C GLU A 11 -16.14 5.29 -9.81
N GLU A 12 -15.49 5.87 -10.81
CA GLU A 12 -14.69 5.15 -11.80
C GLU A 12 -13.50 4.46 -11.15
N LEU A 13 -12.75 5.15 -10.28
CA LEU A 13 -11.67 4.54 -9.49
C LEU A 13 -12.18 3.42 -8.61
N ARG A 14 -13.31 3.64 -7.94
CA ARG A 14 -13.94 2.63 -7.08
C ARG A 14 -14.26 1.37 -7.88
N ARG A 15 -15.01 1.48 -8.98
CA ARG A 15 -15.41 0.32 -9.80
C ARG A 15 -14.23 -0.45 -10.35
N ARG A 16 -13.16 0.27 -10.69
CA ARG A 16 -11.90 -0.33 -11.17
C ARG A 16 -11.20 -1.12 -10.07
N LEU A 17 -11.06 -0.58 -8.87
CA LEU A 17 -10.14 -1.12 -7.85
C LEU A 17 -10.81 -1.93 -6.74
N GLU A 18 -12.08 -1.66 -6.41
CA GLU A 18 -12.83 -2.39 -5.37
C GLU A 18 -12.79 -3.92 -5.56
N PRO A 19 -12.95 -4.47 -6.80
CA PRO A 19 -12.85 -5.92 -7.00
C PRO A 19 -11.48 -6.53 -6.64
N HIS A 20 -10.41 -5.73 -6.66
CA HIS A 20 -9.04 -6.16 -6.39
C HIS A 20 -8.68 -6.08 -4.90
N LEU A 21 -9.50 -5.44 -4.06
CA LEU A 21 -9.31 -5.40 -2.61
C LEU A 21 -9.34 -6.80 -1.97
N ARG A 22 -9.89 -7.80 -2.66
CA ARG A 22 -9.81 -9.22 -2.26
C ARG A 22 -8.38 -9.75 -2.12
N LEU A 23 -7.39 -9.06 -2.70
CA LEU A 23 -5.97 -9.38 -2.54
C LEU A 23 -5.43 -8.97 -1.17
N ILE A 24 -6.11 -8.07 -0.47
CA ILE A 24 -5.75 -7.61 0.86
C ILE A 24 -6.43 -8.56 1.87
N PRO A 25 -5.69 -9.14 2.83
CA PRO A 25 -6.26 -10.04 3.81
C PRO A 25 -7.38 -9.39 4.62
N SER A 26 -8.39 -10.18 4.98
CA SER A 26 -9.56 -9.75 5.78
C SER A 26 -9.21 -9.25 7.18
N PHE A 27 -7.94 -9.38 7.60
CA PHE A 27 -7.40 -8.67 8.76
C PHE A 27 -7.66 -7.16 8.70
N PHE A 28 -7.60 -6.58 7.50
CA PHE A 28 -7.96 -5.19 7.26
C PHE A 28 -9.43 -5.11 6.82
N GLU A 29 -10.25 -4.45 7.63
CA GLU A 29 -11.65 -4.20 7.29
C GLU A 29 -11.79 -2.83 6.62
N PHE A 30 -12.58 -2.77 5.55
CA PHE A 30 -12.82 -1.54 4.81
C PHE A 30 -14.31 -1.20 4.72
N THR A 31 -14.68 0.00 5.14
CA THR A 31 -15.92 0.65 4.72
C THR A 31 -15.65 1.44 3.45
N ILE A 32 -16.17 0.96 2.32
CA ILE A 32 -15.92 1.57 1.01
C ILE A 32 -16.78 2.82 0.83
N ARG A 33 -16.15 3.92 0.41
CA ARG A 33 -16.80 5.21 0.13
C ARG A 33 -16.31 5.78 -1.20
N THR A 34 -17.19 6.53 -1.85
CA THR A 34 -16.84 7.35 -3.02
C THR A 34 -16.79 8.82 -2.59
N GLY A 35 -15.77 9.55 -3.01
CA GLY A 35 -15.60 10.97 -2.74
C GLY A 35 -14.24 11.30 -2.12
N THR A 36 -14.08 12.55 -1.68
CA THR A 36 -12.84 13.03 -1.06
C THR A 36 -13.09 13.27 0.43
N PRO A 37 -12.34 12.61 1.34
CA PRO A 37 -12.41 12.91 2.76
C PRO A 37 -11.79 14.28 3.05
N GLU A 38 -11.85 14.74 4.30
CA GLU A 38 -11.04 15.88 4.71
C GLU A 38 -9.55 15.54 4.55
N VAL A 39 -8.80 16.39 3.85
CA VAL A 39 -7.37 16.20 3.55
C VAL A 39 -6.56 17.44 3.91
N ARG A 40 -5.33 17.21 4.37
CA ARG A 40 -4.27 18.21 4.46
C ARG A 40 -3.26 17.97 3.35
N TYR A 41 -2.53 19.01 2.97
CA TYR A 41 -1.47 18.92 1.97
C TYR A 41 -0.11 19.04 2.63
N PHE A 42 0.84 18.19 2.24
CA PHE A 42 2.21 18.24 2.73
C PHE A 42 2.97 19.49 2.23
N ASP A 43 4.09 19.79 2.92
CA ASP A 43 4.93 20.97 2.69
C ASP A 43 5.25 21.16 1.20
N GLN A 44 5.00 22.38 0.70
CA GLN A 44 5.20 22.73 -0.70
C GLN A 44 6.66 22.79 -1.13
N LYS A 45 7.61 22.72 -0.18
CA LYS A 45 9.04 22.77 -0.46
C LYS A 45 9.65 21.42 -0.84
N ASP A 46 9.07 20.30 -0.42
CA ASP A 46 9.54 18.96 -0.79
C ASP A 46 8.85 18.48 -2.09
N PRO A 47 9.57 18.35 -3.22
CA PRO A 47 8.99 17.86 -4.47
C PRO A 47 8.38 16.46 -4.37
N MET A 48 8.81 15.64 -3.40
CA MET A 48 8.24 14.31 -3.19
C MET A 48 6.75 14.40 -2.83
N TRP A 49 6.42 15.32 -1.93
CA TRP A 49 5.10 15.42 -1.31
C TRP A 49 4.29 16.66 -1.73
N LYS A 50 4.86 17.53 -2.56
CA LYS A 50 4.24 18.81 -2.95
C LYS A 50 2.83 18.62 -3.52
N GLY A 51 1.83 19.10 -2.78
CA GLY A 51 0.42 19.00 -3.17
C GLY A 51 -0.17 17.59 -3.05
N PHE A 52 0.51 16.67 -2.36
CA PHE A 52 0.00 15.35 -2.06
C PHE A 52 -1.05 15.44 -0.94
N PRO A 53 -2.32 15.06 -1.22
CA PRO A 53 -3.37 15.06 -0.20
C PRO A 53 -3.13 13.90 0.77
N PHE A 54 -3.33 14.17 2.06
CA PHE A 54 -3.26 13.16 3.10
C PHE A 54 -4.47 13.29 4.03
N PRO A 55 -5.21 12.22 4.32
CA PRO A 55 -6.44 12.33 5.09
C PRO A 55 -6.16 12.86 6.50
N VAL A 56 -7.05 13.73 6.97
CA VAL A 56 -7.00 14.26 8.35
C VAL A 56 -7.53 13.25 9.36
N PRO A 57 -8.73 12.65 9.18
CA PRO A 57 -9.28 11.73 10.16
C PRO A 57 -8.43 10.45 10.29
N GLU A 58 -8.25 9.96 11.51
CA GLU A 58 -7.68 8.62 11.72
C GLU A 58 -8.53 7.55 11.02
N LYS A 59 -7.93 6.39 10.77
CA LYS A 59 -8.59 5.24 10.14
C LYS A 59 -9.17 5.56 8.77
N THR A 60 -8.51 6.44 8.03
CA THR A 60 -8.93 6.83 6.67
C THR A 60 -7.85 6.46 5.67
N VAL A 61 -8.28 5.80 4.60
CA VAL A 61 -7.45 5.53 3.42
C VAL A 61 -8.03 6.30 2.25
N TYR A 62 -7.22 7.08 1.55
CA TYR A 62 -7.67 7.89 0.42
C TYR A 62 -6.95 7.54 -0.87
N VAL A 63 -7.69 7.00 -1.84
CA VAL A 63 -7.23 6.67 -3.19
C VAL A 63 -7.69 7.74 -4.17
N PHE A 64 -6.76 8.36 -4.89
CA PHE A 64 -7.03 9.48 -5.78
C PHE A 64 -6.19 9.43 -7.06
N ASP A 65 -6.62 10.14 -8.11
CA ASP A 65 -6.03 10.12 -9.46
C ASP A 65 -5.65 11.50 -10.01
N ASP A 66 -5.49 12.48 -9.12
CA ASP A 66 -5.18 13.84 -9.53
C ASP A 66 -3.81 13.97 -10.21
N ALA A 67 -3.78 14.85 -11.21
CA ALA A 67 -2.55 15.33 -11.82
C ALA A 67 -1.89 16.38 -10.92
N ILE A 68 -1.28 15.92 -9.81
CA ILE A 68 -0.50 16.73 -8.88
C ILE A 68 1.02 16.64 -9.16
N PRO A 69 1.81 17.65 -8.76
CA PRO A 69 3.26 17.66 -8.98
C PRO A 69 4.05 16.72 -8.05
N ALA A 70 3.44 16.20 -7.00
CA ALA A 70 4.06 15.23 -6.09
C ALA A 70 4.62 14.02 -6.87
N ARG A 71 5.75 13.49 -6.42
CA ARG A 71 6.34 12.25 -6.97
C ARG A 71 5.92 11.01 -6.18
N ALA A 72 5.48 11.18 -4.95
CA ALA A 72 4.97 10.09 -4.12
C ALA A 72 3.78 9.40 -4.81
N LEU A 73 3.78 8.07 -4.74
CA LEU A 73 2.66 7.22 -5.19
C LEU A 73 1.81 6.74 -4.01
N GLY A 74 2.34 6.80 -2.80
CA GLY A 74 1.65 6.42 -1.59
C GLY A 74 2.36 6.98 -0.35
N GLY A 75 1.63 7.00 0.75
CA GLY A 75 2.18 7.22 2.08
C GLY A 75 1.20 6.73 3.13
N GLY A 76 1.72 6.04 4.15
CA GLY A 76 0.97 5.51 5.28
C GLY A 76 1.63 5.84 6.61
N MET A 77 0.86 6.35 7.58
CA MET A 77 1.31 6.60 8.94
C MET A 77 0.11 6.91 9.85
N ASP A 78 0.24 6.77 11.17
CA ASP A 78 -0.77 7.18 12.16
C ASP A 78 -2.20 6.75 11.80
N LYS A 79 -2.37 5.47 11.42
CA LYS A 79 -3.64 4.86 10.98
C LYS A 79 -4.29 5.59 9.81
N ARG A 80 -3.49 6.19 8.94
CA ARG A 80 -3.93 6.92 7.75
C ARG A 80 -3.07 6.51 6.58
N ALA A 81 -3.68 6.45 5.41
CA ALA A 81 -2.93 6.23 4.18
C ALA A 81 -3.52 7.04 3.04
N SER A 82 -2.66 7.43 2.09
CA SER A 82 -3.13 7.95 0.82
C SER A 82 -2.35 7.34 -0.33
N ILE A 83 -3.06 7.01 -1.40
CA ILE A 83 -2.56 6.28 -2.55
C ILE A 83 -2.93 7.05 -3.80
N ARG A 84 -1.92 7.38 -4.61
CA ARG A 84 -2.09 7.99 -5.91
C ARG A 84 -2.16 6.91 -6.98
N VAL A 85 -3.14 7.02 -7.85
CA VAL A 85 -3.26 6.28 -9.10
C VAL A 85 -2.89 7.23 -10.24
N THR A 86 -1.99 6.80 -11.11
CA THR A 86 -1.55 7.58 -12.26
C THR A 86 -2.10 6.98 -13.55
N ARG A 87 -1.96 7.70 -14.67
CA ARG A 87 -2.35 7.20 -15.99
C ARG A 87 -1.48 6.05 -16.47
N ASP A 88 -0.27 5.93 -15.94
CA ASP A 88 0.69 4.88 -16.27
C ASP A 88 0.47 3.61 -15.43
N ASP A 89 -0.36 3.68 -14.38
CA ASP A 89 -0.78 2.52 -13.63
C ASP A 89 -1.80 1.72 -14.47
N HIS A 90 -1.32 0.71 -15.20
CA HIS A 90 -2.16 -0.21 -15.99
C HIS A 90 -2.46 -1.53 -15.27
N ASP A 91 -1.73 -1.84 -14.19
CA ASP A 91 -1.88 -3.06 -13.41
C ASP A 91 -2.65 -2.79 -12.11
N ASP A 92 -3.93 -3.20 -12.09
CA ASP A 92 -4.82 -3.00 -10.94
C ASP A 92 -4.40 -3.83 -9.72
N GLU A 93 -3.72 -4.96 -9.92
CA GLU A 93 -3.17 -5.75 -8.81
C GLU A 93 -1.99 -5.02 -8.16
N ALA A 94 -1.14 -4.36 -8.96
CA ALA A 94 -0.06 -3.54 -8.43
C ALA A 94 -0.59 -2.36 -7.60
N ILE A 95 -1.69 -1.73 -8.02
CA ILE A 95 -2.36 -0.68 -7.23
C ILE A 95 -2.93 -1.26 -5.93
N ALA A 96 -3.59 -2.42 -5.97
CA ALA A 96 -4.11 -3.06 -4.76
C ALA A 96 -2.99 -3.44 -3.77
N LEU A 97 -1.84 -3.90 -4.26
CA LEU A 97 -0.65 -4.12 -3.44
C LEU A 97 -0.09 -2.83 -2.85
N ARG A 98 -0.15 -1.71 -3.58
CA ARG A 98 0.21 -0.38 -3.04
C ARG A 98 -0.75 0.02 -1.91
N ILE A 99 -2.05 -0.22 -2.04
CA ILE A 99 -3.02 0.01 -0.95
C ILE A 99 -2.64 -0.81 0.29
N TRP A 100 -2.34 -2.09 0.11
CA TRP A 100 -1.93 -2.95 1.23
C TRP A 100 -0.64 -2.46 1.88
N HIS A 101 0.37 -2.11 1.08
CA HIS A 101 1.65 -1.57 1.54
C HIS A 101 1.45 -0.32 2.42
N GLU A 102 0.66 0.66 1.97
CA GLU A 102 0.44 1.87 2.76
C GLU A 102 -0.40 1.63 4.01
N VAL A 103 -1.34 0.68 3.97
CA VAL A 103 -2.13 0.32 5.16
C VAL A 103 -1.27 -0.42 6.19
N LEU A 104 -0.29 -1.22 5.76
CA LEU A 104 0.72 -1.80 6.64
C LEU A 104 1.53 -0.72 7.35
N HIS A 105 2.06 0.27 6.61
CA HIS A 105 2.73 1.43 7.20
C HIS A 105 1.82 2.20 8.17
N ALA A 106 0.54 2.37 7.82
CA ALA A 106 -0.43 3.04 8.68
C ALA A 106 -0.61 2.38 10.06
N ILE A 107 -0.41 1.06 10.16
CA ILE A 107 -0.44 0.32 11.43
C ILE A 107 0.95 0.05 12.03
N GLY A 108 1.99 0.70 11.48
CA GLY A 108 3.36 0.65 12.00
C GLY A 108 4.20 -0.54 11.53
N GLN A 109 3.74 -1.31 10.53
CA GLN A 109 4.52 -2.41 9.97
C GLN A 109 5.55 -1.89 8.95
N PRO A 110 6.78 -2.46 8.91
CA PRO A 110 7.85 -1.99 8.03
C PRO A 110 7.73 -2.55 6.60
N ALA A 111 6.75 -2.05 5.83
CA ALA A 111 6.44 -2.57 4.49
C ALA A 111 7.55 -2.34 3.44
N ASP A 112 8.50 -1.44 3.70
CA ASP A 112 9.67 -1.18 2.84
C ASP A 112 10.83 -2.18 3.03
N ASP A 113 10.81 -2.96 4.11
CA ASP A 113 11.98 -3.73 4.55
C ASP A 113 12.05 -5.16 4.01
N MET A 114 11.33 -5.46 2.91
CA MET A 114 11.23 -6.79 2.31
C MET A 114 12.60 -7.49 2.15
N ALA A 115 13.55 -6.81 1.51
CA ALA A 115 14.88 -7.37 1.27
C ALA A 115 15.73 -7.43 2.54
N LYS A 116 15.64 -6.41 3.42
CA LYS A 116 16.42 -6.35 4.66
C LYS A 116 16.02 -7.47 5.62
N ARG A 117 14.74 -7.86 5.62
CA ARG A 117 14.17 -8.89 6.49
C ARG A 117 14.00 -10.23 5.80
N ALA A 118 14.60 -10.44 4.62
CA ALA A 118 14.49 -11.68 3.85
C ALA A 118 14.73 -12.95 4.68
N GLY A 119 15.67 -12.91 5.64
CA GLY A 119 15.95 -14.03 6.53
C GLY A 119 14.80 -14.41 7.49
N GLU A 120 13.87 -13.50 7.75
CA GLU A 120 12.80 -13.66 8.73
C GLU A 120 11.51 -14.23 8.13
N TRP A 121 11.15 -13.80 6.92
CA TRP A 121 9.88 -14.15 6.29
C TRP A 121 10.00 -15.23 5.21
N GLN A 122 11.19 -15.45 4.65
CA GLN A 122 11.39 -16.44 3.59
C GLN A 122 11.55 -17.85 4.15
N SER A 123 10.78 -18.79 3.60
CA SER A 123 11.04 -20.22 3.73
C SER A 123 12.34 -20.64 3.02
N VAL A 124 12.79 -21.88 3.25
CA VAL A 124 13.98 -22.42 2.56
C VAL A 124 13.80 -22.44 1.04
N SER A 125 12.61 -22.82 0.55
CA SER A 125 12.30 -22.80 -0.88
C SER A 125 12.24 -21.38 -1.44
N ASP A 126 11.72 -20.41 -0.67
CA ASP A 126 11.71 -19.01 -1.07
C ASP A 126 13.11 -18.46 -1.25
N ARG A 127 14.04 -18.77 -0.35
CA ARG A 127 15.45 -18.35 -0.48
C ARG A 127 16.11 -18.89 -1.75
N LEU A 128 15.83 -20.15 -2.10
CA LEU A 128 16.34 -20.75 -3.35
C LEU A 128 15.77 -20.04 -4.58
N MET A 129 14.45 -19.84 -4.61
CA MET A 129 13.79 -19.12 -5.70
C MET A 129 14.26 -17.67 -5.80
N TRP A 130 14.40 -16.97 -4.68
CA TRP A 130 14.88 -15.60 -4.60
C TRP A 130 16.30 -15.49 -5.17
N THR A 131 17.19 -16.40 -4.76
CA THR A 131 18.57 -16.45 -5.27
C THR A 131 18.61 -16.72 -6.76
N ALA A 132 17.79 -17.67 -7.25
CA ALA A 132 17.66 -17.95 -8.68
C ALA A 132 17.06 -16.78 -9.45
N TRP A 133 16.15 -16.00 -8.85
CA TRP A 133 15.56 -14.82 -9.45
C TRP A 133 16.60 -13.69 -9.60
N GLN A 134 17.37 -13.45 -8.54
CA GLN A 134 18.44 -12.45 -8.52
C GLN A 134 19.59 -12.81 -9.47
N SER A 135 19.92 -14.10 -9.62
CA SER A 135 20.97 -14.53 -10.57
C SER A 135 20.58 -14.25 -12.03
N LEU A 136 19.29 -14.15 -12.33
CA LEU A 136 18.77 -13.70 -13.62
C LEU A 136 18.73 -12.17 -13.77
N SER A 137 19.35 -11.42 -12.84
CA SER A 137 19.34 -9.95 -12.78
C SER A 137 17.94 -9.33 -12.80
N ARG A 138 16.96 -10.06 -12.28
CA ARG A 138 15.58 -9.58 -12.21
C ARG A 138 15.36 -8.81 -10.92
N SER A 139 14.57 -7.74 -11.00
CA SER A 139 14.11 -7.05 -9.80
C SER A 139 13.33 -8.01 -8.91
N VAL A 140 13.59 -7.93 -7.61
CA VAL A 140 12.81 -8.59 -6.56
C VAL A 140 11.60 -7.76 -6.14
N ASP A 141 11.57 -6.50 -6.55
CA ASP A 141 10.45 -5.57 -6.40
C ASP A 141 9.35 -5.92 -7.41
N VAL A 142 8.69 -7.07 -7.19
CA VAL A 142 7.64 -7.63 -8.05
C VAL A 142 6.47 -8.13 -7.22
N PRO A 143 5.23 -8.14 -7.78
CA PRO A 143 4.02 -8.53 -7.05
C PRO A 143 4.10 -9.85 -6.30
N PHE A 144 4.82 -10.84 -6.84
CA PHE A 144 4.98 -12.15 -6.22
C PHE A 144 5.64 -12.08 -4.83
N TRP A 145 6.75 -11.35 -4.71
CA TRP A 145 7.49 -11.26 -3.45
C TRP A 145 6.80 -10.33 -2.45
N HIS A 146 6.21 -9.24 -2.95
CA HIS A 146 5.40 -8.32 -2.14
C HIS A 146 4.26 -9.02 -1.43
N ARG A 147 3.49 -9.87 -2.12
CA ARG A 147 2.41 -10.64 -1.49
C ARG A 147 2.92 -11.45 -0.30
N LYS A 148 3.96 -12.25 -0.50
CA LYS A 148 4.53 -13.09 0.57
C LYS A 148 5.00 -12.26 1.77
N PHE A 149 5.69 -11.16 1.50
CA PHE A 149 6.18 -10.30 2.57
C PHE A 149 5.04 -9.59 3.31
N TYR A 150 4.03 -9.10 2.60
CA TYR A 150 2.89 -8.41 3.18
C TYR A 150 1.95 -9.36 3.94
N GLU A 151 1.78 -10.59 3.47
CA GLU A 151 1.11 -11.68 4.21
C GLU A 151 1.79 -11.89 5.56
N TRP A 152 3.11 -12.10 5.56
CA TRP A 152 3.88 -12.27 6.78
C TRP A 152 3.78 -11.07 7.74
N LEU A 153 3.87 -9.83 7.23
CA LEU A 153 3.67 -8.64 8.06
C LEU A 153 2.25 -8.56 8.64
N THR A 154 1.25 -8.98 7.87
CA THR A 154 -0.15 -8.98 8.30
C THR A 154 -0.39 -10.01 9.41
N GLU A 155 0.19 -11.20 9.29
CA GLU A 155 0.16 -12.23 10.33
C GLU A 155 0.83 -11.73 11.63
N ARG A 156 2.01 -11.14 11.53
CA ARG A 156 2.71 -10.51 12.68
C ARG A 156 1.87 -9.45 13.37
N ALA A 157 1.25 -8.57 12.58
CA ALA A 157 0.37 -7.54 13.11
C ALA A 157 -0.85 -8.14 13.81
N ALA A 158 -1.42 -9.23 13.27
CA ALA A 158 -2.53 -9.95 13.88
C ALA A 158 -2.16 -10.61 15.21
N GLU A 159 -0.90 -11.02 15.37
CA GLU A 159 -0.32 -11.53 16.61
C GLU A 159 0.07 -10.41 17.62
N GLY A 160 -0.12 -9.14 17.25
CA GLY A 160 0.19 -7.99 18.10
C GLY A 160 1.66 -7.56 18.07
N GLN A 161 2.42 -7.99 17.08
CA GLN A 161 3.82 -7.58 16.88
C GLN A 161 3.87 -6.37 15.95
N ALA A 162 4.45 -5.27 16.43
CA ALA A 162 4.86 -4.13 15.61
C ALA A 162 6.22 -4.42 14.96
#